data_AF-A0ABD1DEJ5-F1
#
_entry.id   AF-A0ABD1DEJ5-F1
#
_cell.length_a   1.000
_cell.length_b   1.000
_cell.length_c   1.000
_cell.angle_alpha   90.00
_cell.angle_beta   90.00
_cell.angle_gamma   90.00
#
_symmetry.space_group_name_H-M   'P 1'
#
loop_
_entity.id
_entity.type
_entity.pdbx_description
1 polymer ?
#
loop_
_entity_poly.entity_id
_entity_poly.type
_entity_poly.pdbx_seq_one_letter_code
_entity_poly.pdbx_strand_id
1 'polypeptide(L)'
;MALNEIADGIPQFNSGHISIQRWLEQIEQHRTIHNWDSAQVLQYAVNRLGDVPRFWYETYEETVKDRDWDTFRRDIVEAFTVRLDTLDLHAVLVNRTKRPEESYDSFVEDMVELSKLGSLPEETVVRYIIAGLTDPHDIEIVTAVDPQTVAHLLATLRTFDQTPDDSDLLSRVVVVPTAATIQKWGKCFGECEPTSDPGAIPHEKWWVTTLQISIPFFIAGIGTIAAGIILGRVEQWKVFEIVTELFILVPALLGLKGNLDMCLASRLSTQANLGNMVGVGEITHMVLGNIALVQVQATVAAFLVSLFAIGVGAAINGLFLIEHALLLTASAMFTANLSCFVLDFVIVAVILLSNRLKLNPDNLATPMAASIGDMVAISLLSFIASTLFEHLYTHLWVTYIIIGCFVLLLPFWIFIVLKNRYTRPVLKSGWIPVLSALFISSLGGLVLNAAVGMFSGFVVFQPIINGIGGNLVSVQASKLSTMLHQSTTFGTVPSFTKIFENPWKALFKGAPSAKTSRILILMSIPGQVLFIFLADLIHMSESTIGAPFVFSYLLASLIQVMLLLYIAHVIIHAMWKWKIDPDSAAIPYLTALGDLFGTSLLLVAFIFIEAVGHPYDYPIANYVHNFF
;
A
#
# COMPACT_ATOMS: atom_id res chain seq x y z
N MET A 1 -35.37 11.17 55.10
CA MET A 1 -34.24 11.80 54.39
C MET A 1 -34.55 11.64 52.92
N ALA A 2 -34.73 12.73 52.18
CA ALA A 2 -35.14 12.64 50.78
C ALA A 2 -34.01 11.99 49.96
N LEU A 3 -34.34 11.10 49.01
CA LEU A 3 -33.36 10.43 48.12
C LEU A 3 -32.42 11.43 47.39
N ASN A 4 -32.82 12.71 47.30
CA ASN A 4 -32.05 13.80 46.72
C ASN A 4 -31.03 14.45 47.68
N GLU A 5 -30.99 14.12 48.98
CA GLU A 5 -30.01 14.69 49.92
C GLU A 5 -28.71 13.86 50.01
N ILE A 6 -28.66 12.68 49.38
CA ILE A 6 -27.46 11.82 49.24
C ILE A 6 -26.78 12.09 47.86
N ALA A 7 -27.10 13.23 47.24
CA ALA A 7 -26.98 13.43 45.79
C ALA A 7 -25.59 13.72 45.21
N ASP A 8 -24.50 13.66 45.97
CA ASP A 8 -23.17 14.02 45.44
C ASP A 8 -22.10 12.91 45.54
N GLY A 9 -22.48 11.68 45.91
CA GLY A 9 -21.50 10.60 46.13
C GLY A 9 -21.02 9.86 44.87
N ILE A 10 -21.92 9.59 43.91
CA ILE A 10 -21.63 8.74 42.75
C ILE A 10 -21.65 9.59 41.46
N PRO A 11 -20.56 9.60 40.66
CA PRO A 11 -20.52 10.33 39.40
C PRO A 11 -21.54 9.80 38.40
N GLN A 12 -21.99 10.66 37.48
CA GLN A 12 -22.84 10.22 36.37
C GLN A 12 -22.10 9.22 35.48
N PHE A 13 -22.80 8.17 35.03
CA PHE A 13 -22.24 7.21 34.09
C PHE A 13 -22.27 7.75 32.67
N ASN A 14 -21.08 8.03 32.13
CA ASN A 14 -20.82 8.32 30.73
C ASN A 14 -19.82 7.28 30.21
N SER A 15 -19.99 6.81 28.96
CA SER A 15 -19.29 5.67 28.35
C SER A 15 -17.77 5.84 28.11
N GLY A 16 -17.08 6.66 28.91
CA GLY A 16 -15.62 6.84 28.85
C GLY A 16 -14.93 7.26 30.15
N HIS A 17 -15.65 7.48 31.26
CA HIS A 17 -15.04 8.02 32.50
C HIS A 17 -14.93 7.02 33.66
N ILE A 18 -15.83 6.05 33.75
CA ILE A 18 -15.83 4.98 34.76
C ILE A 18 -16.34 3.71 34.10
N SER A 19 -15.76 2.55 34.42
CA SER A 19 -16.27 1.29 33.88
C SER A 19 -17.66 1.00 34.44
N ILE A 20 -18.54 0.40 33.62
CA ILE A 20 -19.92 0.09 34.04
C ILE A 20 -19.93 -0.80 35.30
N GLN A 21 -18.98 -1.72 35.42
CA GLN A 21 -18.82 -2.59 36.58
C GLN A 21 -18.51 -1.80 37.85
N ARG A 22 -17.53 -0.89 37.80
CA ARG A 22 -17.13 -0.07 38.96
C ARG A 22 -18.22 0.90 39.38
N TRP A 23 -18.97 1.44 38.42
CA TRP A 23 -20.12 2.31 38.69
C TRP A 23 -21.26 1.56 39.39
N LEU A 24 -21.58 0.34 38.94
CA LEU A 24 -22.59 -0.51 39.57
C LEU A 24 -22.18 -0.97 40.97
N GLU A 25 -20.89 -1.27 41.20
CA GLU A 25 -20.38 -1.59 42.53
C GLU A 25 -20.58 -0.44 43.52
N GLN A 26 -20.36 0.81 43.10
CA GLN A 26 -20.61 1.99 43.95
C GLN A 26 -22.10 2.11 44.30
N ILE A 27 -23.00 1.87 43.34
CA ILE A 27 -24.45 1.88 43.60
C ILE A 27 -24.85 0.77 44.57
N GLU A 28 -24.30 -0.43 44.43
CA GLU A 28 -24.60 -1.56 45.32
C GLU A 28 -24.06 -1.32 46.74
N GLN A 29 -22.90 -0.69 46.88
CA GLN A 29 -22.38 -0.26 48.18
C GLN A 29 -23.35 0.74 48.85
N HIS A 30 -23.85 1.73 48.11
CA HIS A 30 -24.85 2.66 48.65
C HIS A 30 -26.19 1.98 48.98
N ARG A 31 -26.61 0.99 48.19
CA ARG A 31 -27.78 0.16 48.51
C ARG A 31 -27.62 -0.52 49.87
N THR A 32 -26.46 -1.11 50.15
CA THR A 32 -26.20 -1.79 51.44
C THR A 32 -26.11 -0.82 52.61
N ILE A 33 -25.48 0.35 52.43
CA ILE A 33 -25.30 1.35 53.49
C ILE A 33 -26.63 2.00 53.87
N HIS A 34 -27.47 2.30 52.88
CA HIS A 34 -28.73 3.01 53.08
C HIS A 34 -29.96 2.10 53.10
N ASN A 35 -29.76 0.78 52.98
CA ASN A 35 -30.78 -0.25 53.03
C ASN A 35 -31.92 -0.01 52.01
N TRP A 36 -31.56 0.37 50.77
CA TRP A 36 -32.50 0.70 49.71
C TRP A 36 -33.18 -0.54 49.12
N ASP A 37 -34.49 -0.43 48.83
CA ASP A 37 -35.22 -1.46 48.09
C ASP A 37 -34.89 -1.41 46.58
N SER A 38 -35.21 -2.48 45.83
CA SER A 38 -34.83 -2.59 44.41
C SER A 38 -35.41 -1.46 43.55
N ALA A 39 -36.57 -0.89 43.89
CA ALA A 39 -37.18 0.20 43.14
C ALA A 39 -36.46 1.54 43.40
N GLN A 40 -36.05 1.78 44.65
CA GLN A 40 -35.27 2.95 45.06
C GLN A 40 -33.88 2.96 44.41
N VAL A 41 -33.20 1.80 44.36
CA VAL A 41 -31.88 1.67 43.72
C VAL A 41 -31.98 1.92 42.23
N LEU A 42 -32.99 1.35 41.56
CA LEU A 42 -33.22 1.55 40.14
C LEU A 42 -33.46 3.04 39.82
N GLN A 43 -34.35 3.70 40.58
CA GLN A 43 -34.63 5.12 40.40
C GLN A 43 -33.39 6.00 40.60
N TYR A 44 -32.56 5.67 41.58
CA TYR A 44 -31.30 6.38 41.83
C TYR A 44 -30.30 6.18 40.68
N ALA A 45 -30.13 4.95 40.20
CA ALA A 45 -29.22 4.63 39.11
C ALA A 45 -29.60 5.30 37.80
N VAL A 46 -30.89 5.30 37.44
CA VAL A 46 -31.41 5.95 36.24
C VAL A 46 -31.16 7.46 36.26
N ASN A 47 -31.35 8.10 37.42
CA ASN A 47 -31.06 9.52 37.60
C ASN A 47 -29.56 9.87 37.47
N ARG A 48 -28.69 8.85 37.49
CA ARG A 48 -27.23 8.98 37.35
C ARG A 48 -26.71 8.52 35.98
N LEU A 49 -27.59 8.19 35.03
CA LEU A 49 -27.18 7.96 33.64
C LEU A 49 -26.92 9.30 32.93
N GLY A 50 -25.77 9.42 32.30
CA GLY A 50 -25.46 10.54 31.40
C GLY A 50 -26.03 10.33 30.00
N ASP A 51 -25.68 11.19 29.04
CA ASP A 51 -26.45 11.39 27.80
C ASP A 51 -26.70 10.09 26.99
N VAL A 52 -25.65 9.32 26.69
CA VAL A 52 -25.76 8.11 25.85
C VAL A 52 -26.43 6.94 26.61
N PRO A 53 -26.03 6.59 27.85
CA PRO A 53 -26.71 5.56 28.64
C PRO A 53 -28.17 5.90 28.99
N ARG A 54 -28.49 7.18 29.13
CA ARG A 54 -29.87 7.65 29.37
C ARG A 54 -30.76 7.43 28.15
N PHE A 55 -30.27 7.77 26.95
CA PHE A 55 -31.00 7.51 25.72
C PHE A 55 -31.24 6.00 25.48
N TRP A 56 -30.23 5.17 25.81
CA TRP A 56 -30.40 3.71 25.81
C TRP A 56 -31.49 3.26 26.79
N TYR A 57 -31.51 3.80 28.01
CA TYR A 57 -32.51 3.46 29.01
C TYR A 57 -33.93 3.88 28.59
N GLU A 58 -34.10 5.05 27.98
CA GLU A 58 -35.39 5.52 27.46
C GLU A 58 -35.94 4.59 26.36
N THR A 59 -35.06 4.01 25.54
CA THR A 59 -35.44 2.99 24.53
C THR A 59 -35.69 1.62 25.16
N TYR A 60 -34.93 1.27 26.20
CA TYR A 60 -35.07 0.04 26.97
C TYR A 60 -36.38 -0.01 27.77
N GLU A 61 -36.81 1.13 28.34
CA GLU A 61 -38.04 1.25 29.13
C GLU A 61 -39.31 0.86 28.34
N GLU A 62 -39.32 1.06 27.02
CA GLU A 62 -40.46 0.67 26.17
C GLU A 62 -40.55 -0.85 25.91
N THR A 63 -39.46 -1.60 26.12
CA THR A 63 -39.33 -3.00 25.65
C THR A 63 -39.38 -4.05 26.76
N VAL A 64 -39.06 -3.69 28.01
CA VAL A 64 -38.98 -4.64 29.13
C VAL A 64 -40.13 -4.46 30.12
N LYS A 65 -40.88 -5.54 30.39
CA LYS A 65 -42.08 -5.51 31.26
C LYS A 65 -41.78 -5.56 32.75
N ASP A 66 -40.68 -6.22 33.15
CA ASP A 66 -40.30 -6.42 34.54
C ASP A 66 -39.25 -5.39 34.96
N ARG A 67 -39.63 -4.53 35.92
CA ARG A 67 -38.86 -3.34 36.32
C ARG A 67 -38.18 -3.59 37.67
N ASP A 68 -37.18 -4.44 37.68
CA ASP A 68 -36.33 -4.65 38.85
C ASP A 68 -34.87 -4.27 38.60
N TRP A 69 -34.16 -4.02 39.70
CA TRP A 69 -32.75 -3.64 39.69
C TRP A 69 -31.86 -4.71 39.05
N ASP A 70 -32.17 -5.99 39.27
CA ASP A 70 -31.34 -7.10 38.86
C ASP A 70 -31.36 -7.30 37.33
N THR A 71 -32.53 -7.10 36.71
CA THR A 71 -32.71 -7.11 35.25
C THR A 71 -32.00 -5.92 34.61
N PHE A 72 -32.22 -4.70 35.14
CA PHE A 72 -31.51 -3.50 34.66
C PHE A 72 -29.99 -3.65 34.75
N ARG A 73 -29.48 -4.16 35.88
CA ARG A 73 -28.05 -4.35 36.12
C ARG A 73 -27.43 -5.29 35.09
N ARG A 74 -28.10 -6.41 34.76
CA ARG A 74 -27.60 -7.36 33.77
C ARG A 74 -27.52 -6.71 32.38
N ASP A 75 -28.59 -6.05 31.98
CA ASP A 75 -28.78 -5.60 30.60
C ASP A 75 -27.94 -4.34 30.30
N ILE A 76 -27.74 -3.46 31.30
CA ILE A 76 -26.83 -2.30 31.15
C ILE A 76 -25.35 -2.72 31.10
N VAL A 77 -24.98 -3.79 31.81
CA VAL A 77 -23.64 -4.39 31.70
C VAL A 77 -23.45 -4.95 30.30
N GLU A 78 -24.42 -5.67 29.76
CA GLU A 78 -24.33 -6.20 28.40
C GLU A 78 -24.20 -5.07 27.35
N ALA A 79 -24.97 -3.99 27.50
CA ALA A 79 -24.98 -2.88 26.56
C ALA A 79 -23.71 -2.00 26.60
N PHE A 80 -23.07 -1.85 27.77
CA PHE A 80 -21.96 -0.90 27.96
C PHE A 80 -20.64 -1.52 28.41
N THR A 81 -20.54 -2.85 28.51
CA THR A 81 -19.24 -3.51 28.68
C THR A 81 -18.51 -3.44 27.34
N VAL A 82 -17.50 -2.56 27.26
CA VAL A 82 -16.54 -2.57 26.17
C VAL A 82 -15.74 -3.87 26.28
N ARG A 83 -16.14 -4.91 25.54
CA ARG A 83 -15.22 -6.00 25.21
C ARG A 83 -14.41 -5.50 24.02
N LEU A 84 -13.14 -5.21 24.26
CA LEU A 84 -12.19 -5.12 23.15
C LEU A 84 -12.19 -6.50 22.48
N ASP A 85 -12.29 -6.54 21.15
CA ASP A 85 -11.97 -7.78 20.45
C ASP A 85 -10.57 -8.21 20.88
N THR A 86 -10.34 -9.52 21.01
CA THR A 86 -9.05 -10.08 21.44
C THR A 86 -7.88 -9.45 20.66
N LEU A 87 -8.07 -9.18 19.37
CA LEU A 87 -7.09 -8.51 18.51
C LEU A 87 -6.80 -7.05 18.93
N ASP A 88 -7.84 -6.26 19.22
CA ASP A 88 -7.71 -4.87 19.64
C ASP A 88 -7.10 -4.75 21.05
N LEU A 89 -7.46 -5.68 21.94
CA LEU A 89 -6.88 -5.76 23.28
C LEU A 89 -5.38 -6.08 23.23
N HIS A 90 -4.98 -7.02 22.38
CA HIS A 90 -3.58 -7.33 22.15
C HIS A 90 -2.83 -6.12 21.59
N ALA A 91 -3.40 -5.40 20.63
CA ALA A 91 -2.80 -4.18 20.10
C ALA A 91 -2.62 -3.08 21.16
N VAL A 92 -3.60 -2.90 22.06
CA VAL A 92 -3.52 -1.92 23.15
C VAL A 92 -2.47 -2.33 24.19
N LEU A 93 -2.44 -3.60 24.61
CA LEU A 93 -1.49 -4.12 25.60
C LEU A 93 -0.05 -4.10 25.09
N VAL A 94 0.18 -4.44 23.81
CA VAL A 94 1.53 -4.40 23.20
C VAL A 94 2.05 -2.97 23.08
N ASN A 95 1.18 -2.02 22.73
CA ASN A 95 1.59 -0.62 22.56
C ASN A 95 1.73 0.14 23.89
N ARG A 96 1.28 -0.44 25.01
CA ARG A 96 1.42 0.14 26.34
C ARG A 96 2.79 -0.20 26.94
N THR A 97 3.77 0.64 26.67
CA THR A 97 5.11 0.57 27.29
C THR A 97 5.21 1.46 28.52
N LYS A 98 6.09 1.13 29.48
CA LYS A 98 6.37 1.97 30.65
C LYS A 98 6.96 3.31 30.21
N ARG A 99 6.41 4.42 30.74
CA ARG A 99 6.94 5.77 30.46
C ARG A 99 8.17 6.06 31.35
N PRO A 100 9.11 6.93 30.92
CA PRO A 100 10.31 7.22 31.71
C PRO A 100 10.04 7.80 33.11
N GLU A 101 8.97 8.61 33.26
CA GLU A 101 8.60 9.27 34.51
C GLU A 101 7.56 8.50 35.35
N GLU A 102 7.15 7.32 34.89
CA GLU A 102 6.12 6.51 35.53
C GLU A 102 6.74 5.47 36.48
N SER A 103 6.13 5.25 37.66
CA SER A 103 6.56 4.19 38.58
C SER A 103 6.19 2.80 38.08
N TYR A 104 6.93 1.76 38.48
CA TYR A 104 6.61 0.39 38.09
C TYR A 104 5.23 -0.05 38.62
N ASP A 105 4.85 0.39 39.82
CA ASP A 105 3.52 0.14 40.38
C ASP A 105 2.39 0.69 39.50
N SER A 106 2.49 1.96 39.08
CA SER A 106 1.48 2.60 38.22
C SER A 106 1.38 1.88 36.87
N PHE A 107 2.51 1.51 36.29
CA PHE A 107 2.55 0.80 35.01
C PHE A 107 1.91 -0.59 35.09
N VAL A 108 2.22 -1.36 36.13
CA VAL A 108 1.65 -2.70 36.33
C VAL A 108 0.16 -2.63 36.61
N GLU A 109 -0.30 -1.67 37.41
CA GLU A 109 -1.73 -1.46 37.68
C GLU A 109 -2.51 -1.18 36.40
N ASP A 110 -2.00 -0.29 35.53
CA ASP A 110 -2.59 0.01 34.23
C ASP A 110 -2.68 -1.24 33.34
N MET A 111 -1.61 -2.04 33.28
CA MET A 111 -1.57 -3.27 32.46
C MET A 111 -2.55 -4.33 32.97
N VAL A 112 -2.69 -4.46 34.29
CA VAL A 112 -3.68 -5.34 34.92
C VAL A 112 -5.10 -4.84 34.64
N GLU A 113 -5.36 -3.53 34.72
CA GLU A 113 -6.67 -2.96 34.43
C GLU A 113 -7.08 -3.17 32.96
N LEU A 114 -6.15 -2.93 32.03
CA LEU A 114 -6.36 -3.23 30.61
C LEU A 114 -6.63 -4.71 30.38
N SER A 115 -5.90 -5.61 31.04
CA SER A 115 -6.09 -7.07 30.88
C SER A 115 -7.46 -7.57 31.35
N LYS A 116 -8.08 -6.89 32.32
CA LYS A 116 -9.43 -7.22 32.81
C LYS A 116 -10.49 -6.96 31.75
N LEU A 117 -10.26 -6.02 30.83
CA LEU A 117 -11.19 -5.71 29.72
C LEU A 117 -11.40 -6.88 28.76
N GLY A 118 -10.47 -7.84 28.71
CA GLY A 118 -10.62 -9.09 27.94
C GLY A 118 -10.39 -10.38 28.70
N SER A 119 -10.42 -10.36 30.04
CA SER A 119 -10.33 -11.55 30.89
C SER A 119 -9.10 -12.44 30.59
N LEU A 120 -7.92 -11.82 30.41
CA LEU A 120 -6.70 -12.57 30.10
C LEU A 120 -6.21 -13.40 31.30
N PRO A 121 -5.64 -14.61 31.07
CA PRO A 121 -4.96 -15.38 32.11
C PRO A 121 -3.79 -14.59 32.71
N GLU A 122 -3.56 -14.73 34.02
CA GLU A 122 -2.53 -13.97 34.74
C GLU A 122 -1.13 -14.17 34.15
N GLU A 123 -0.81 -15.38 33.69
CA GLU A 123 0.45 -15.69 32.99
C GLU A 123 0.63 -14.84 31.72
N THR A 124 -0.45 -14.59 30.98
CA THR A 124 -0.43 -13.76 29.79
C THR A 124 -0.21 -12.29 30.13
N VAL A 125 -0.77 -11.82 31.25
CA VAL A 125 -0.60 -10.45 31.74
C VAL A 125 0.85 -10.19 32.13
N VAL A 126 1.48 -11.13 32.84
CA VAL A 126 2.92 -11.08 33.17
C VAL A 126 3.76 -10.89 31.91
N ARG A 127 3.50 -11.66 30.85
CA ARG A 127 4.25 -11.55 29.58
C ARG A 127 4.10 -10.18 28.93
N TYR A 128 2.90 -9.60 28.95
CA TYR A 128 2.67 -8.25 28.43
C TYR A 128 3.38 -7.17 29.25
N ILE A 129 3.39 -7.30 30.58
CA ILE A 129 4.13 -6.37 31.44
C ILE A 129 5.63 -6.43 31.14
N ILE A 130 6.21 -7.63 31.01
CA ILE A 130 7.63 -7.80 30.66
C ILE A 130 7.94 -7.18 29.30
N ALA A 131 7.08 -7.41 28.30
CA ALA A 131 7.25 -6.86 26.95
C ALA A 131 7.13 -5.32 26.90
N GLY A 132 6.42 -4.72 27.85
CA GLY A 132 6.26 -3.27 27.95
C GLY A 132 7.35 -2.54 28.73
N LEU A 133 8.32 -3.25 29.34
CA LEU A 133 9.50 -2.63 29.96
C LEU A 133 10.40 -2.04 28.87
N THR A 134 10.97 -0.86 29.14
CA THR A 134 11.78 -0.11 28.16
C THR A 134 13.27 -0.14 28.46
N ASP A 135 13.67 -0.45 29.69
CA ASP A 135 15.08 -0.57 30.10
C ASP A 135 15.59 -2.01 29.84
N PRO A 136 16.66 -2.20 29.03
CA PRO A 136 17.28 -3.49 28.81
C PRO A 136 17.75 -4.20 30.09
N HIS A 137 18.15 -3.44 31.12
CA HIS A 137 18.63 -3.99 32.39
C HIS A 137 17.49 -4.65 33.18
N ASP A 138 16.34 -4.00 33.26
CA ASP A 138 15.16 -4.52 33.94
C ASP A 138 14.64 -5.80 33.27
N ILE A 139 14.63 -5.82 31.93
CA ILE A 139 14.19 -6.97 31.14
C ILE A 139 15.08 -8.17 31.43
N GLU A 140 16.41 -7.99 31.49
CA GLU A 140 17.36 -9.05 31.77
C GLU A 140 17.16 -9.66 33.17
N ILE A 141 16.99 -8.82 34.20
CA ILE A 141 16.75 -9.29 35.58
C ILE A 141 15.42 -10.02 35.69
N VAL A 142 14.34 -9.44 35.14
CA VAL A 142 12.99 -10.01 35.24
C VAL A 142 12.88 -11.33 34.46
N THR A 143 13.51 -11.43 33.29
CA THR A 143 13.54 -12.69 32.52
C THR A 143 14.39 -13.77 33.18
N ALA A 144 15.41 -13.41 33.96
CA ALA A 144 16.18 -14.36 34.77
C ALA A 144 15.41 -14.88 35.99
N VAL A 145 14.53 -14.05 36.57
CA VAL A 145 13.69 -14.41 37.75
C VAL A 145 12.46 -15.24 37.35
N ASP A 146 11.97 -15.09 36.11
CA ASP A 146 10.81 -15.81 35.53
C ASP A 146 9.56 -15.81 36.45
N PRO A 147 9.02 -14.62 36.78
CA PRO A 147 7.92 -14.51 37.73
C PRO A 147 6.63 -15.11 37.16
N GLN A 148 6.02 -16.03 37.91
CA GLN A 148 4.79 -16.74 37.48
C GLN A 148 3.48 -16.00 37.82
N THR A 149 3.54 -14.94 38.63
CA THR A 149 2.38 -14.15 39.06
C THR A 149 2.68 -12.67 38.96
N VAL A 150 1.65 -11.85 38.80
CA VAL A 150 1.81 -10.39 38.75
C VAL A 150 2.38 -9.86 40.07
N ALA A 151 1.99 -10.47 41.20
CA ALA A 151 2.53 -10.12 42.51
C ALA A 151 4.03 -10.40 42.64
N HIS A 152 4.52 -11.52 42.12
CA HIS A 152 5.95 -11.85 42.14
C HIS A 152 6.75 -10.94 41.20
N LEU A 153 6.20 -10.62 40.04
CA LEU A 153 6.78 -9.67 39.10
C LEU A 153 6.90 -8.27 39.72
N LEU A 154 5.83 -7.78 40.33
CA LEU A 154 5.80 -6.46 40.95
C LEU A 154 6.74 -6.37 42.17
N ALA A 155 6.86 -7.45 42.95
CA ALA A 155 7.87 -7.53 44.02
C ALA A 155 9.30 -7.41 43.48
N THR A 156 9.57 -8.00 42.32
CA THR A 156 10.88 -7.92 41.63
C THR A 156 11.13 -6.50 41.11
N LEU A 157 10.16 -5.90 40.42
CA LEU A 157 10.28 -4.55 39.87
C LEU A 157 10.48 -3.47 40.95
N ARG A 158 9.85 -3.63 42.12
CA ARG A 158 10.05 -2.71 43.27
C ARG A 158 11.48 -2.73 43.82
N THR A 159 12.27 -3.77 43.54
CA THR A 159 13.69 -3.78 43.93
C THR A 159 14.53 -2.83 43.06
N PHE A 160 14.04 -2.44 41.89
CA PHE A 160 14.72 -1.51 40.99
C PHE A 160 14.57 -0.04 41.44
N ASP A 161 13.44 0.29 42.08
CA ASP A 161 13.23 1.61 42.70
C ASP A 161 14.07 1.82 43.99
N GLN A 162 14.70 0.77 44.52
CA GLN A 162 15.44 0.79 45.79
C GLN A 162 16.97 0.91 45.68
N THR A 163 17.53 1.07 44.48
CA THR A 163 19.00 1.21 44.31
C THR A 163 19.42 2.66 44.10
N PRO A 164 20.00 3.34 45.12
CA PRO A 164 20.96 4.39 44.86
C PRO A 164 22.30 3.73 44.48
N ASP A 165 22.79 4.07 43.28
CA ASP A 165 24.21 4.14 42.89
C ASP A 165 25.16 3.24 43.71
N ASP A 166 25.35 1.98 43.32
CA ASP A 166 26.58 1.27 43.68
C ASP A 166 26.88 0.05 42.78
N SER A 167 28.09 0.08 42.26
CA SER A 167 28.74 -0.87 41.39
C SER A 167 29.20 -2.13 42.14
N ASP A 168 28.34 -3.13 42.41
CA ASP A 168 28.85 -4.43 42.92
C ASP A 168 27.98 -5.71 42.77
N LEU A 169 27.01 -5.80 41.85
CA LEU A 169 26.18 -7.02 41.70
C LEU A 169 26.49 -7.90 40.47
N LEU A 170 27.54 -7.60 39.72
CA LEU A 170 28.01 -8.41 38.58
C LEU A 170 28.68 -9.75 38.97
N SER A 171 28.68 -10.14 40.25
CA SER A 171 29.48 -11.28 40.73
C SER A 171 28.70 -12.52 41.16
N ARG A 172 27.36 -12.54 41.12
CA ARG A 172 26.61 -13.70 41.65
C ARG A 172 25.41 -14.09 40.78
N VAL A 173 25.50 -15.32 40.28
CA VAL A 173 24.52 -16.10 39.49
C VAL A 173 24.61 -15.91 37.97
N VAL A 174 25.74 -16.34 37.40
CA VAL A 174 25.74 -16.88 36.03
C VAL A 174 25.20 -18.31 36.10
N VAL A 175 23.99 -18.52 35.60
CA VAL A 175 23.52 -19.85 35.20
C VAL A 175 22.96 -19.75 33.79
N VAL A 176 23.77 -20.16 32.81
CA VAL A 176 23.35 -20.34 31.42
C VAL A 176 22.51 -21.62 31.34
N PRO A 177 21.29 -21.62 30.77
CA PRO A 177 20.60 -22.87 30.49
C PRO A 177 21.19 -23.53 29.23
N THR A 178 21.72 -24.74 29.38
CA THR A 178 22.13 -25.61 28.27
C THR A 178 20.95 -26.04 27.40
N ALA A 179 21.23 -26.33 26.11
CA ALA A 179 20.29 -26.71 25.05
C ALA A 179 19.26 -27.82 25.40
N ALA A 180 19.47 -28.59 26.47
CA ALA A 180 18.52 -29.56 27.00
C ALA A 180 17.26 -28.94 27.64
N THR A 181 17.33 -27.70 28.16
CA THR A 181 16.17 -27.01 28.75
C THR A 181 15.20 -26.55 27.66
N ILE A 182 15.71 -26.03 26.54
CA ILE A 182 14.91 -25.60 25.37
C ILE A 182 14.11 -26.78 24.78
N GLN A 183 14.64 -28.00 24.85
CA GLN A 183 13.96 -29.20 24.35
C GLN A 183 12.85 -29.72 25.29
N LYS A 184 12.85 -29.32 26.57
CA LYS A 184 11.84 -29.73 27.56
C LYS A 184 10.55 -28.91 27.43
N TRP A 185 10.64 -27.65 26.97
CA TRP A 185 9.48 -26.79 26.67
C TRP A 185 8.68 -27.27 25.44
N GLY A 186 9.30 -28.05 24.54
CA GLY A 186 8.61 -28.67 23.40
C GLY A 186 7.82 -29.94 23.72
N LYS A 187 7.92 -30.50 24.94
CA LYS A 187 7.29 -31.77 25.32
C LYS A 187 6.17 -31.67 26.36
N CYS A 188 5.96 -30.52 27.01
CA CYS A 188 4.82 -30.32 27.92
C CYS A 188 3.53 -29.87 27.20
N PHE A 189 3.59 -29.60 25.89
CA PHE A 189 2.41 -29.42 25.05
C PHE A 189 1.97 -30.78 24.48
N GLY A 190 1.43 -31.63 25.36
CA GLY A 190 0.77 -32.88 24.99
C GLY A 190 -0.74 -32.76 25.22
N GLU A 191 -1.49 -32.89 24.11
CA GLU A 191 -2.92 -33.21 24.02
C GLU A 191 -3.94 -32.13 24.42
N CYS A 192 -4.11 -31.16 23.51
CA CYS A 192 -5.44 -30.72 23.07
C CYS A 192 -5.38 -30.52 21.55
N GLU A 193 -6.31 -31.11 20.80
CA GLU A 193 -6.39 -30.97 19.35
C GLU A 193 -6.49 -29.49 18.94
N PRO A 194 -5.61 -28.99 18.04
CA PRO A 194 -5.63 -27.60 17.66
C PRO A 194 -6.62 -27.38 16.51
N THR A 195 -7.74 -26.71 16.78
CA THR A 195 -8.41 -25.93 15.74
C THR A 195 -7.90 -24.48 15.82
N SER A 196 -7.10 -24.12 14.81
CA SER A 196 -6.59 -22.78 14.45
C SER A 196 -5.58 -22.10 15.39
N ASP A 197 -4.34 -21.99 14.89
CA ASP A 197 -3.20 -21.21 15.42
C ASP A 197 -3.55 -19.72 15.70
N PRO A 198 -3.22 -19.16 16.88
CA PRO A 198 -3.40 -17.74 17.21
C PRO A 198 -2.40 -16.76 16.55
N GLY A 199 -1.68 -17.20 15.51
CA GLY A 199 -0.78 -16.38 14.70
C GLY A 199 -0.98 -16.57 13.19
N ALA A 200 -2.06 -17.25 12.79
CA ALA A 200 -2.35 -17.47 11.39
C ALA A 200 -2.89 -16.18 10.76
N ILE A 201 -2.05 -15.50 9.95
CA ILE A 201 -2.52 -14.49 9.00
C ILE A 201 -3.72 -15.11 8.26
N PRO A 202 -4.90 -14.47 8.24
CA PRO A 202 -6.09 -15.04 7.63
C PRO A 202 -5.77 -15.44 6.19
N HIS A 203 -5.65 -16.75 5.93
CA HIS A 203 -5.39 -17.22 4.58
C HIS A 203 -6.66 -17.07 3.77
N GLU A 204 -6.75 -15.97 3.03
CA GLU A 204 -7.77 -15.82 2.01
C GLU A 204 -7.77 -17.05 1.09
N LYS A 205 -8.99 -17.52 0.81
CA LYS A 205 -9.23 -18.60 -0.14
C LYS A 205 -8.64 -18.21 -1.50
N TRP A 206 -7.91 -19.12 -2.13
CA TRP A 206 -7.13 -18.81 -3.35
C TRP A 206 -8.01 -18.25 -4.48
N TRP A 207 -9.26 -18.70 -4.59
CA TRP A 207 -10.21 -18.23 -5.60
C TRP A 207 -10.70 -16.81 -5.34
N VAL A 208 -10.83 -16.39 -4.08
CA VAL A 208 -11.22 -15.02 -3.71
C VAL A 208 -10.10 -14.07 -4.11
N THR A 209 -8.87 -14.39 -3.73
CA THR A 209 -7.69 -13.64 -4.14
C THR A 209 -7.55 -13.59 -5.66
N THR A 210 -7.83 -14.69 -6.36
CA THR A 210 -7.77 -14.73 -7.84
C THR A 210 -8.83 -13.81 -8.45
N LEU A 211 -10.09 -13.87 -8.00
CA LEU A 211 -11.18 -13.06 -8.53
C LEU A 211 -10.96 -11.56 -8.28
N GLN A 212 -10.52 -11.21 -7.07
CA GLN A 212 -10.20 -9.82 -6.69
C GLN A 212 -9.12 -9.20 -7.59
N ILE A 213 -8.12 -9.99 -8.00
CA ILE A 213 -7.02 -9.49 -8.83
C ILE A 213 -7.36 -9.55 -10.32
N SER A 214 -8.17 -10.53 -10.76
CA SER A 214 -8.49 -10.76 -12.18
C SER A 214 -9.24 -9.58 -12.80
N ILE A 215 -10.25 -9.02 -12.12
CA ILE A 215 -11.07 -7.93 -12.67
C ILE A 215 -10.21 -6.68 -12.93
N PRO A 216 -9.49 -6.13 -11.93
CA PRO A 216 -8.46 -5.12 -12.13
C PRO A 216 -7.51 -5.39 -13.29
N PHE A 217 -6.97 -6.60 -13.36
CA PHE A 217 -5.99 -7.01 -14.34
C PHE A 217 -6.51 -6.93 -15.77
N PHE A 218 -7.73 -7.42 -16.03
CA PHE A 218 -8.33 -7.37 -17.36
C PHE A 218 -8.68 -5.93 -17.79
N ILE A 219 -9.19 -5.11 -16.87
CA ILE A 219 -9.48 -3.70 -17.14
C ILE A 219 -8.20 -2.93 -17.49
N ALA A 220 -7.13 -3.13 -16.71
CA ALA A 220 -5.84 -2.53 -16.98
C ALA A 220 -5.26 -3.02 -18.32
N GLY A 221 -5.35 -4.32 -18.61
CA GLY A 221 -4.92 -4.91 -19.88
C GLY A 221 -5.56 -4.26 -21.11
N ILE A 222 -6.88 -4.04 -21.09
CA ILE A 222 -7.59 -3.34 -22.18
C ILE A 222 -7.03 -1.93 -22.40
N GLY A 223 -6.73 -1.20 -21.33
CA GLY A 223 -6.17 0.14 -21.43
C GLY A 223 -4.75 0.16 -22.02
N THR A 224 -3.92 -0.81 -21.63
CA THR A 224 -2.56 -0.97 -22.20
C THR A 224 -2.59 -1.38 -23.68
N ILE A 225 -3.58 -2.17 -24.11
CA ILE A 225 -3.82 -2.47 -25.52
C ILE A 225 -4.23 -1.20 -26.28
N ALA A 226 -5.16 -0.42 -25.73
CA ALA A 226 -5.57 0.84 -26.34
C ALA A 226 -4.38 1.80 -26.49
N ALA A 227 -3.53 1.91 -25.46
CA ALA A 227 -2.30 2.68 -25.50
C ALA A 227 -1.34 2.17 -26.59
N GLY A 228 -1.12 0.86 -26.70
CA GLY A 228 -0.31 0.23 -27.75
C GLY A 228 -0.82 0.50 -29.16
N ILE A 229 -2.12 0.38 -29.38
CA ILE A 229 -2.73 0.66 -30.70
C ILE A 229 -2.59 2.14 -31.06
N ILE A 230 -2.80 3.05 -30.10
CA ILE A 230 -2.59 4.48 -30.34
C ILE A 230 -1.12 4.74 -30.66
N LEU A 231 -0.19 4.15 -29.89
CA LEU A 231 1.24 4.31 -30.11
C LEU A 231 1.68 3.80 -31.50
N GLY A 232 1.17 2.65 -31.95
CA GLY A 232 1.43 2.13 -33.29
C GLY A 232 0.83 2.97 -34.41
N ARG A 233 -0.25 3.73 -34.16
CA ARG A 233 -0.78 4.69 -35.14
C ARG A 233 0.02 5.98 -35.21
N VAL A 234 0.48 6.49 -34.07
CA VAL A 234 1.23 7.75 -33.98
C VAL A 234 2.70 7.58 -34.37
N GLU A 235 3.25 6.36 -34.33
CA GLU A 235 4.60 6.06 -34.85
C GLU A 235 4.77 6.52 -36.30
N GLN A 236 3.72 6.39 -37.12
CA GLN A 236 3.71 6.80 -38.52
C GLN A 236 3.43 8.31 -38.72
N TRP A 237 3.31 9.08 -37.64
CA TRP A 237 3.12 10.53 -37.75
C TRP A 237 4.47 11.20 -37.98
N LYS A 238 4.49 12.20 -38.87
CA LYS A 238 5.69 12.95 -39.27
C LYS A 238 6.55 13.44 -38.09
N VAL A 239 5.92 13.82 -36.98
CA VAL A 239 6.64 14.28 -35.78
C VAL A 239 7.46 13.16 -35.11
N PHE A 240 6.94 11.92 -35.06
CA PHE A 240 7.63 10.77 -34.48
C PHE A 240 8.72 10.22 -35.41
N GLU A 241 8.54 10.33 -36.72
CA GLU A 241 9.58 9.96 -37.70
C GLU A 241 10.77 10.92 -37.67
N ILE A 242 10.52 12.22 -37.49
CA ILE A 242 11.57 13.25 -37.51
C ILE A 242 12.21 13.45 -36.12
N VAL A 243 11.42 13.33 -35.05
CA VAL A 243 11.85 13.53 -33.66
C VAL A 243 11.71 12.22 -32.89
N THR A 244 12.55 11.25 -33.26
CA THR A 244 12.57 9.90 -32.69
C THR A 244 12.79 9.88 -31.17
N GLU A 245 13.39 10.94 -30.60
CA GLU A 245 13.54 11.12 -29.15
C GLU A 245 12.21 11.10 -28.39
N LEU A 246 11.07 11.31 -29.07
CA LEU A 246 9.74 11.10 -28.49
C LEU A 246 9.49 9.66 -28.03
N PHE A 247 10.08 8.65 -28.68
CA PHE A 247 10.00 7.26 -28.23
C PHE A 247 10.77 7.01 -26.93
N ILE A 248 11.86 7.75 -26.70
CA ILE A 248 12.59 7.73 -25.42
C ILE A 248 11.70 8.27 -24.29
N LEU A 249 10.89 9.27 -24.61
CA LEU A 249 10.00 9.95 -23.66
C LEU A 249 8.77 9.09 -23.29
N VAL A 250 8.26 8.25 -24.20
CA VAL A 250 7.01 7.50 -23.98
C VAL A 250 7.07 6.60 -22.73
N PRO A 251 7.98 5.62 -22.58
CA PRO A 251 7.99 4.78 -21.38
C PRO A 251 8.25 5.56 -20.10
N ALA A 252 9.12 6.58 -20.15
CA ALA A 252 9.39 7.43 -19.00
C ALA A 252 8.18 8.25 -18.55
N LEU A 253 7.36 8.78 -19.47
CA LEU A 253 6.13 9.49 -19.12
C LEU A 253 5.04 8.54 -18.62
N LEU A 254 4.89 7.36 -19.21
CA LEU A 254 3.95 6.34 -18.75
C LEU A 254 4.28 5.88 -17.33
N GLY A 255 5.56 5.55 -17.09
CA GLY A 255 6.07 5.17 -15.78
C GLY A 255 5.94 6.30 -14.75
N LEU A 256 6.28 7.54 -15.13
CA LEU A 256 6.08 8.73 -14.29
C LEU A 256 4.64 8.82 -13.79
N LYS A 257 3.70 8.80 -14.74
CA LYS A 257 2.27 8.92 -14.50
C LYS A 257 1.79 7.83 -13.55
N GLY A 258 2.09 6.57 -13.87
CA GLY A 258 1.72 5.42 -13.02
C GLY A 258 2.22 5.57 -11.58
N ASN A 259 3.44 6.07 -11.41
CA ASN A 259 4.04 6.26 -10.10
C ASN A 259 3.38 7.40 -9.30
N LEU A 260 3.03 8.51 -9.94
CA LEU A 260 2.38 9.65 -9.29
C LEU A 260 0.92 9.35 -8.93
N ASP A 261 0.17 8.79 -9.87
CA ASP A 261 -1.25 8.51 -9.72
C ASP A 261 -1.52 7.40 -8.70
N MET A 262 -0.68 6.36 -8.68
CA MET A 262 -0.80 5.28 -7.70
C MET A 262 -0.45 5.78 -6.30
N CYS A 263 0.54 6.67 -6.18
CA CYS A 263 0.85 7.33 -4.91
C CYS A 263 -0.31 8.22 -4.43
N LEU A 264 -0.93 8.99 -5.33
CA LEU A 264 -2.13 9.77 -5.02
C LEU A 264 -3.27 8.86 -4.54
N ALA A 265 -3.57 7.82 -5.31
CA ALA A 265 -4.66 6.88 -5.05
C ALA A 265 -4.48 6.19 -3.70
N SER A 266 -3.29 5.67 -3.41
CA SER A 266 -2.96 5.04 -2.12
C SER A 266 -3.13 6.00 -0.94
N ARG A 267 -2.62 7.24 -1.05
CA ARG A 267 -2.76 8.24 0.02
C ARG A 267 -4.21 8.58 0.29
N LEU A 268 -4.99 8.85 -0.76
CA LEU A 268 -6.41 9.19 -0.61
C LEU A 268 -7.22 7.99 -0.13
N SER A 269 -6.96 6.80 -0.64
CA SER A 269 -7.64 5.58 -0.19
C SER A 269 -7.37 5.27 1.27
N THR A 270 -6.11 5.42 1.73
CA THR A 270 -5.76 5.30 3.15
C THR A 270 -6.57 6.26 4.01
N GLN A 271 -6.71 7.52 3.59
CA GLN A 271 -7.51 8.50 4.33
C GLN A 271 -9.02 8.23 4.27
N ALA A 272 -9.52 7.65 3.17
CA ALA A 272 -10.89 7.19 3.06
C ALA A 272 -11.17 6.03 4.04
N ASN A 273 -10.27 5.05 4.08
CA ASN A 273 -10.36 3.86 4.95
C ASN A 273 -10.23 4.20 6.44
N LEU A 274 -9.39 5.19 6.79
CA LEU A 274 -9.29 5.72 8.16
C LEU A 274 -10.52 6.54 8.59
N GLY A 275 -11.48 6.76 7.70
CA GLY A 275 -12.65 7.58 7.97
C GLY A 275 -12.34 9.07 8.08
N ASN A 276 -11.15 9.53 7.66
CA ASN A 276 -10.74 10.95 7.75
C ASN A 276 -11.36 11.83 6.65
N MET A 277 -12.10 11.24 5.71
CA MET A 277 -12.85 11.97 4.69
C MET A 277 -14.22 12.47 5.20
N VAL A 278 -14.23 13.13 6.36
CA VAL A 278 -15.46 13.72 6.93
C VAL A 278 -15.53 15.20 6.60
N GLY A 279 -16.52 15.58 5.79
CA GLY A 279 -16.80 16.97 5.45
C GLY A 279 -16.10 17.46 4.17
N VAL A 280 -16.80 18.33 3.44
CA VAL A 280 -16.37 18.82 2.13
C VAL A 280 -15.08 19.64 2.20
N GLY A 281 -14.87 20.39 3.29
CA GLY A 281 -13.67 21.21 3.49
C GLY A 281 -12.39 20.38 3.60
N GLU A 282 -12.39 19.35 4.44
CA GLU A 282 -11.23 18.48 4.66
C GLU A 282 -10.88 17.68 3.40
N ILE A 283 -11.90 17.14 2.72
CA ILE A 283 -11.74 16.46 1.42
C ILE A 283 -11.12 17.40 0.39
N THR A 284 -11.62 18.63 0.28
CA THR A 284 -11.11 19.61 -0.69
C THR A 284 -9.65 19.96 -0.38
N HIS A 285 -9.30 20.16 0.89
CA HIS A 285 -7.91 20.42 1.30
C HIS A 285 -6.98 19.25 0.97
N MET A 286 -7.42 18.02 1.19
CA MET A 286 -6.64 16.82 0.90
C MET A 286 -6.45 16.61 -0.61
N VAL A 287 -7.53 16.73 -1.39
CA VAL A 287 -7.51 16.60 -2.85
C VAL A 287 -6.63 17.68 -3.48
N LEU A 288 -6.87 18.96 -3.15
CA LEU A 288 -6.11 20.08 -3.70
C LEU A 288 -4.61 19.99 -3.37
N GLY A 289 -4.29 19.56 -2.15
CA GLY A 289 -2.89 19.37 -1.73
C GLY A 289 -2.17 18.30 -2.53
N ASN A 290 -2.83 17.17 -2.80
CA ASN A 290 -2.22 16.09 -3.55
C ASN A 290 -2.17 16.38 -5.05
N ILE A 291 -3.20 17.00 -5.65
CA ILE A 291 -3.14 17.46 -7.04
C ILE A 291 -1.97 18.44 -7.21
N ALA A 292 -1.83 19.43 -6.31
CA ALA A 292 -0.71 20.36 -6.34
C ALA A 292 0.65 19.65 -6.26
N LEU A 293 0.77 18.62 -5.41
CA LEU A 293 1.99 17.83 -5.30
C LEU A 293 2.30 17.08 -6.59
N VAL A 294 1.31 16.42 -7.19
CA VAL A 294 1.45 15.71 -8.47
C VAL A 294 1.88 16.67 -9.58
N GLN A 295 1.31 17.88 -9.66
CA GLN A 295 1.71 18.89 -10.65
C GLN A 295 3.16 19.35 -10.48
N VAL A 296 3.64 19.53 -9.24
CA VAL A 296 5.06 19.83 -8.97
C VAL A 296 5.94 18.68 -9.46
N GLN A 297 5.60 17.45 -9.08
CA GLN A 297 6.38 16.28 -9.43
C GLN A 297 6.39 16.04 -10.95
N ALA A 298 5.24 16.13 -11.62
CA ALA A 298 5.09 15.99 -13.06
C ALA A 298 5.89 17.05 -13.82
N THR A 299 5.82 18.32 -13.41
CA THR A 299 6.58 19.41 -14.05
C THR A 299 8.10 19.18 -13.97
N VAL A 300 8.62 18.89 -12.78
CA VAL A 300 10.06 18.68 -12.58
C VAL A 300 10.53 17.41 -13.27
N ALA A 301 9.78 16.31 -13.11
CA ALA A 301 10.09 15.03 -13.73
C ALA A 301 10.11 15.11 -15.25
N ALA A 302 9.07 15.67 -15.88
CA ALA A 302 8.98 15.77 -17.33
C ALA A 302 10.11 16.62 -17.93
N PHE A 303 10.51 17.70 -17.24
CA PHE A 303 11.66 18.50 -17.62
C PHE A 303 12.98 17.71 -17.55
N LEU A 304 13.18 16.89 -16.51
CA LEU A 304 14.37 16.05 -16.40
C LEU A 304 14.39 14.92 -17.44
N VAL A 305 13.24 14.31 -17.72
CA VAL A 305 13.11 13.28 -18.76
C VAL A 305 13.37 13.88 -20.14
N SER A 306 12.86 15.08 -20.43
CA SER A 306 13.14 15.75 -21.70
C SER A 306 14.63 16.07 -21.84
N LEU A 307 15.29 16.54 -20.77
CA LEU A 307 16.74 16.78 -20.77
C LEU A 307 17.53 15.50 -21.04
N PHE A 308 17.11 14.36 -20.46
CA PHE A 308 17.72 13.07 -20.74
C PHE A 308 17.54 12.67 -22.22
N ALA A 309 16.33 12.76 -22.75
CA ALA A 309 16.03 12.43 -24.15
C ALA A 309 16.83 13.31 -25.11
N ILE A 310 16.94 14.61 -24.83
CA ILE A 310 17.75 15.57 -25.59
C ILE A 310 19.24 15.20 -25.54
N GLY A 311 19.76 14.87 -24.36
CA GLY A 311 21.15 14.47 -24.19
C GLY A 311 21.50 13.21 -24.98
N VAL A 312 20.62 12.21 -24.96
CA VAL A 312 20.82 10.98 -25.73
C VAL A 312 20.62 11.22 -27.23
N GLY A 313 19.62 11.99 -27.64
CA GLY A 313 19.42 12.36 -29.04
C GLY A 313 20.63 13.10 -29.61
N ALA A 314 21.20 14.05 -28.86
CA ALA A 314 22.42 14.75 -29.25
C ALA A 314 23.64 13.80 -29.35
N ALA A 315 23.73 12.81 -28.46
CA ALA A 315 24.81 11.82 -28.48
C ALA A 315 24.69 10.82 -29.65
N ILE A 316 23.48 10.42 -30.03
CA ILE A 316 23.22 9.49 -31.13
C ILE A 316 23.34 10.19 -32.49
N ASN A 317 22.72 11.35 -32.64
CA ASN A 317 22.61 12.06 -33.92
C ASN A 317 23.82 12.98 -34.21
N GLY A 318 24.64 13.26 -33.21
CA GLY A 318 25.80 14.15 -33.33
C GLY A 318 25.46 15.63 -33.57
N LEU A 319 24.17 15.99 -33.53
CA LEU A 319 23.66 17.34 -33.77
C LEU A 319 22.71 17.74 -32.65
N PHE A 320 22.88 18.97 -32.15
CA PHE A 320 21.98 19.57 -31.15
C PHE A 320 21.10 20.61 -31.82
N LEU A 321 19.85 20.25 -32.10
CA LEU A 321 18.84 21.15 -32.66
C LEU A 321 18.01 21.75 -31.53
N ILE A 322 18.09 23.07 -31.38
CA ILE A 322 17.39 23.82 -30.33
C ILE A 322 15.87 23.67 -30.51
N GLU A 323 15.40 23.64 -31.75
CA GLU A 323 13.99 23.50 -32.10
C GLU A 323 13.43 22.17 -31.57
N HIS A 324 14.15 21.06 -31.79
CA HIS A 324 13.75 19.74 -31.30
C HIS A 324 13.83 19.68 -29.76
N ALA A 325 14.86 20.28 -29.16
CA ALA A 325 15.00 20.35 -27.71
C ALA A 325 13.84 21.11 -27.03
N LEU A 326 13.43 22.24 -27.61
CA LEU A 326 12.28 23.02 -27.11
C LEU A 326 10.96 22.29 -27.33
N LEU A 327 10.79 21.64 -28.49
CA LEU A 327 9.61 20.83 -28.79
C LEU A 327 9.46 19.68 -27.79
N LEU A 328 10.52 18.90 -27.56
CA LEU A 328 10.55 17.79 -26.61
C LEU A 328 10.22 18.28 -25.19
N THR A 329 10.82 19.38 -24.77
CA THR A 329 10.60 19.92 -23.42
C THR A 329 9.18 20.46 -23.25
N ALA A 330 8.68 21.26 -24.20
CA ALA A 330 7.33 21.82 -24.14
C ALA A 330 6.26 20.72 -24.22
N SER A 331 6.40 19.76 -25.13
CA SER A 331 5.46 18.64 -25.27
C SER A 331 5.49 17.72 -24.05
N ALA A 332 6.67 17.37 -23.50
CA ALA A 332 6.79 16.57 -22.28
C ALA A 332 6.12 17.25 -21.09
N MET A 333 6.46 18.52 -20.81
CA MET A 333 5.91 19.25 -19.67
C MET A 333 4.40 19.45 -19.77
N PHE A 334 3.89 19.82 -20.95
CA PHE A 334 2.46 20.01 -21.16
C PHE A 334 1.73 18.67 -21.02
N THR A 335 2.21 17.62 -21.69
CA THR A 335 1.60 16.30 -21.62
C THR A 335 1.57 15.76 -20.20
N ALA A 336 2.70 15.78 -19.48
CA ALA A 336 2.78 15.23 -18.13
C ALA A 336 1.82 15.95 -17.17
N ASN A 337 1.79 17.29 -17.19
CA ASN A 337 0.90 18.05 -16.32
C ASN A 337 -0.57 17.86 -16.69
N LEU A 338 -0.92 17.95 -17.98
CA LEU A 338 -2.32 17.82 -18.42
C LEU A 338 -2.85 16.39 -18.21
N SER A 339 -2.06 15.37 -18.54
CA SER A 339 -2.46 13.96 -18.35
C SER A 339 -2.66 13.63 -16.86
N CYS A 340 -1.72 14.01 -15.99
CA CYS A 340 -1.86 13.80 -14.55
C CYS A 340 -3.04 14.61 -14.00
N PHE A 341 -3.24 15.86 -14.43
CA PHE A 341 -4.36 16.68 -13.95
C PHE A 341 -5.73 16.08 -14.31
N VAL A 342 -5.90 15.62 -15.56
CA VAL A 342 -7.13 14.97 -16.02
C VAL A 342 -7.37 13.67 -15.25
N LEU A 343 -6.32 12.86 -15.07
CA LEU A 343 -6.48 11.57 -14.41
C LEU A 343 -6.66 11.68 -12.89
N ASP A 344 -5.99 12.63 -12.23
CA ASP A 344 -6.20 12.93 -10.81
C ASP A 344 -7.68 13.19 -10.52
N PHE A 345 -8.37 13.93 -11.40
CA PHE A 345 -9.81 14.17 -11.25
C PHE A 345 -10.63 12.87 -11.36
N VAL A 346 -10.28 12.00 -12.32
CA VAL A 346 -10.93 10.68 -12.48
C VAL A 346 -10.69 9.81 -11.25
N ILE A 347 -9.44 9.72 -10.76
CA ILE A 347 -9.07 8.92 -9.59
C ILE A 347 -9.79 9.43 -8.34
N VAL A 348 -9.78 10.74 -8.10
CA VAL A 348 -10.47 11.34 -6.97
C VAL A 348 -11.98 11.05 -7.05
N ALA A 349 -12.59 11.22 -8.23
CA ALA A 349 -14.01 10.91 -8.42
C ALA A 349 -14.31 9.44 -8.11
N VAL A 350 -13.47 8.51 -8.57
CA VAL A 350 -13.58 7.08 -8.30
C VAL A 350 -13.45 6.79 -6.80
N ILE A 351 -12.50 7.40 -6.10
CA ILE A 351 -12.30 7.20 -4.66
C ILE A 351 -13.50 7.72 -3.86
N LEU A 352 -13.96 8.93 -4.18
CA LEU A 352 -15.12 9.53 -3.51
C LEU A 352 -16.41 8.73 -3.77
N LEU A 353 -16.60 8.22 -4.99
CA LEU A 353 -17.71 7.35 -5.33
C LEU A 353 -17.62 6.00 -4.60
N SER A 354 -16.43 5.39 -4.57
CA SER A 354 -16.17 4.13 -3.87
C SER A 354 -16.50 4.24 -2.39
N ASN A 355 -16.06 5.33 -1.75
CA ASN A 355 -16.36 5.61 -0.35
C ASN A 355 -17.87 5.75 -0.10
N ARG A 356 -18.60 6.44 -0.99
CA ARG A 356 -20.07 6.55 -0.90
C ARG A 356 -20.79 5.21 -1.08
N LEU A 357 -20.25 4.32 -1.90
CA LEU A 357 -20.81 3.00 -2.17
C LEU A 357 -20.32 1.92 -1.17
N LYS A 358 -19.50 2.30 -0.17
CA LYS A 358 -18.83 1.36 0.77
C LYS A 358 -18.01 0.27 0.07
N LEU A 359 -17.49 0.58 -1.13
CA LEU A 359 -16.53 -0.27 -1.84
C LEU A 359 -15.11 0.17 -1.46
N ASN A 360 -14.17 -0.77 -1.42
CA ASN A 360 -12.77 -0.43 -1.18
C ASN A 360 -12.21 0.37 -2.38
N PRO A 361 -11.77 1.64 -2.18
CA PRO A 361 -11.26 2.48 -3.26
C PRO A 361 -10.04 1.89 -3.98
N ASP A 362 -9.20 1.12 -3.30
CA ASP A 362 -7.98 0.53 -3.88
C ASP A 362 -8.28 -0.44 -5.02
N ASN A 363 -9.42 -1.13 -4.94
CA ASN A 363 -9.83 -2.14 -5.92
C ASN A 363 -10.36 -1.52 -7.22
N LEU A 364 -10.74 -0.24 -7.23
CA LEU A 364 -11.33 0.44 -8.39
C LEU A 364 -10.44 1.57 -8.92
N ALA A 365 -9.79 2.35 -8.04
CA ALA A 365 -8.99 3.50 -8.44
C ALA A 365 -7.71 3.08 -9.18
N THR A 366 -6.97 2.12 -8.63
CA THR A 366 -5.68 1.67 -9.19
C THR A 366 -5.81 1.09 -10.60
N PRO A 367 -6.80 0.22 -10.91
CA PRO A 367 -6.92 -0.37 -12.24
C PRO A 367 -7.47 0.62 -13.27
N MET A 368 -8.34 1.55 -12.84
CA MET A 368 -8.81 2.63 -13.70
C MET A 368 -7.70 3.62 -14.04
N ALA A 369 -6.83 3.94 -13.07
CA ALA A 369 -5.66 4.78 -13.28
C ALA A 369 -4.69 4.17 -14.30
N ALA A 370 -4.46 2.85 -14.22
CA ALA A 370 -3.64 2.13 -15.19
C ALA A 370 -4.30 2.07 -16.58
N SER A 371 -5.61 1.77 -16.64
CA SER A 371 -6.32 1.58 -17.90
C SER A 371 -6.49 2.86 -18.72
N ILE A 372 -7.00 3.93 -18.11
CA ILE A 372 -7.30 5.20 -18.82
C ILE A 372 -6.03 6.02 -19.00
N GLY A 373 -5.11 5.92 -18.04
CA GLY A 373 -3.96 6.82 -17.95
C GLY A 373 -3.00 6.72 -19.11
N ASP A 374 -2.56 5.52 -19.48
CA ASP A 374 -1.56 5.33 -20.54
C ASP A 374 -2.11 5.77 -21.90
N MET A 375 -3.39 5.44 -22.15
CA MET A 375 -4.11 5.87 -23.33
C MET A 375 -4.16 7.40 -23.43
N VAL A 376 -4.51 8.09 -22.34
CA VAL A 376 -4.57 9.56 -22.29
C VAL A 376 -3.18 10.18 -22.47
N ALA A 377 -2.15 9.62 -21.83
CA ALA A 377 -0.78 10.13 -21.91
C ALA A 377 -0.21 10.07 -23.33
N ILE A 378 -0.32 8.93 -24.02
CA ILE A 378 0.16 8.78 -25.40
C ILE A 378 -0.64 9.67 -26.35
N SER A 379 -1.96 9.73 -26.18
CA SER A 379 -2.83 10.58 -27.02
C SER A 379 -2.48 12.06 -26.89
N LEU A 380 -2.31 12.55 -25.66
CA LEU A 380 -1.94 13.94 -25.41
C LEU A 380 -0.52 14.23 -25.89
N LEU A 381 0.45 13.33 -25.64
CA LEU A 381 1.82 13.49 -26.13
C LEU A 381 1.82 13.68 -27.63
N SER A 382 1.16 12.77 -28.34
CA SER A 382 1.17 12.74 -29.79
C SER A 382 0.48 13.97 -30.38
N PHE A 383 -0.66 14.36 -29.82
CA PHE A 383 -1.41 15.53 -30.25
C PHE A 383 -0.64 16.84 -30.00
N ILE A 384 -0.08 17.02 -28.80
CA ILE A 384 0.66 18.22 -28.43
C ILE A 384 1.96 18.30 -29.24
N ALA A 385 2.72 17.20 -29.33
CA ALA A 385 3.95 17.16 -30.11
C ALA A 385 3.67 17.46 -31.59
N SER A 386 2.65 16.84 -32.19
CA SER A 386 2.29 17.10 -33.59
C SER A 386 1.91 18.57 -33.82
N THR A 387 1.08 19.12 -32.94
CA THR A 387 0.62 20.52 -33.06
C THR A 387 1.78 21.51 -32.93
N LEU A 388 2.68 21.29 -31.97
CA LEU A 388 3.87 22.12 -31.79
C LEU A 388 4.87 21.94 -32.95
N PHE A 389 4.95 20.74 -33.51
CA PHE A 389 5.83 20.44 -34.64
C PHE A 389 5.39 21.15 -35.93
N GLU A 390 4.09 21.19 -36.22
CA GLU A 390 3.55 21.93 -37.37
C GLU A 390 3.85 23.43 -37.31
N HIS A 391 3.92 23.99 -36.10
CA HIS A 391 4.21 25.40 -35.85
C HIS A 391 5.66 25.70 -35.50
N LEU A 392 6.54 24.69 -35.56
CA LEU A 392 7.92 24.79 -35.05
C LEU A 392 8.73 25.88 -35.75
N TYR A 393 8.61 25.95 -37.07
CA TYR A 393 9.37 26.91 -37.89
C TYR A 393 8.70 28.28 -38.04
N THR A 394 7.38 28.37 -37.81
CA THR A 394 6.62 29.63 -37.98
C THR A 394 6.39 30.35 -36.65
N HIS A 395 6.19 29.62 -35.56
CA HIS A 395 5.78 30.14 -34.25
C HIS A 395 6.54 29.48 -33.09
N LEU A 396 7.87 29.36 -33.20
CA LEU A 396 8.74 28.81 -32.14
C LEU A 396 8.53 29.49 -30.77
N TRP A 397 8.16 30.77 -30.74
CA TRP A 397 7.85 31.50 -29.51
C TRP A 397 6.78 30.83 -28.64
N VAL A 398 5.88 30.02 -29.23
CA VAL A 398 4.84 29.28 -28.50
C VAL A 398 5.47 28.24 -27.56
N THR A 399 6.52 27.52 -27.97
CA THR A 399 7.18 26.53 -27.10
C THR A 399 7.84 27.20 -25.89
N TYR A 400 8.48 28.36 -26.11
CA TYR A 400 9.03 29.17 -25.02
C TYR A 400 7.98 29.64 -24.03
N ILE A 401 6.81 30.08 -24.51
CA ILE A 401 5.71 30.47 -23.64
C ILE A 401 5.21 29.29 -22.82
N ILE A 402 5.01 28.12 -23.43
CA ILE A 402 4.55 26.91 -22.72
C ILE A 402 5.53 26.56 -21.60
N ILE A 403 6.84 26.48 -21.90
CA ILE A 403 7.88 26.19 -20.89
C ILE A 403 7.88 27.27 -19.81
N GLY A 404 7.87 28.55 -20.19
CA GLY A 404 7.82 29.68 -19.27
C GLY A 404 6.61 29.64 -18.34
N CYS A 405 5.42 29.33 -18.87
CA CYS A 405 4.20 29.18 -18.08
C CYS A 405 4.33 28.08 -17.02
N PHE A 406 4.85 26.90 -17.36
CA PHE A 406 5.03 25.83 -16.37
C PHE A 406 6.10 26.15 -15.32
N VAL A 407 7.20 26.80 -15.73
CA VAL A 407 8.23 27.28 -14.79
C VAL A 407 7.65 28.32 -13.83
N LEU A 408 6.78 29.21 -14.30
CA LEU A 408 6.11 30.22 -13.47
C LEU A 408 5.00 29.63 -12.58
N LEU A 409 4.31 28.57 -13.01
CA LEU A 409 3.31 27.86 -12.21
C LEU A 409 3.94 26.99 -11.11
N LEU A 410 5.17 26.52 -11.31
CA LEU A 410 5.90 25.68 -10.35
C LEU A 410 6.00 26.29 -8.93
N PRO A 411 6.43 27.56 -8.71
CA PRO A 411 6.46 28.15 -7.37
C PRO A 411 5.06 28.28 -6.74
N PHE A 412 4.02 28.51 -7.56
CA PHE A 412 2.63 28.54 -7.08
C PHE A 412 2.18 27.18 -6.52
N TRP A 413 2.44 26.09 -7.25
CA TRP A 413 2.12 24.76 -6.77
C TRP A 413 2.95 24.35 -5.54
N ILE A 414 4.25 24.67 -5.52
CA ILE A 414 5.12 24.43 -4.37
C ILE A 414 4.57 25.15 -3.13
N PHE A 415 4.12 26.40 -3.26
CA PHE A 415 3.54 27.14 -2.16
C PHE A 415 2.30 26.45 -1.58
N ILE A 416 1.39 25.95 -2.43
CA ILE A 416 0.20 25.19 -1.99
C ILE A 416 0.61 23.93 -1.22
N VAL A 417 1.57 23.17 -1.74
CA VAL A 417 2.04 21.92 -1.13
C VAL A 417 2.72 22.18 0.21
N LEU A 418 3.56 23.20 0.32
CA LEU A 418 4.25 23.55 1.56
C LEU A 418 3.30 24.01 2.66
N LYS A 419 2.16 24.62 2.30
CA LYS A 419 1.12 25.03 3.24
C LYS A 419 0.23 23.85 3.69
N ASN A 420 0.21 22.76 2.93
CA ASN A 420 -0.65 21.62 3.22
C ASN A 420 0.02 20.59 4.12
N ARG A 421 -0.61 20.26 5.26
CA ARG A 421 -0.08 19.30 6.24
C ARG A 421 0.11 17.89 5.70
N TYR A 422 -0.71 17.47 4.74
CA TYR A 422 -0.71 16.11 4.19
C TYR A 422 0.40 15.90 3.16
N THR A 423 0.77 16.93 2.39
CA THR A 423 1.71 16.79 1.27
C THR A 423 3.07 17.41 1.48
N ARG A 424 3.23 18.32 2.46
CA ARG A 424 4.52 18.91 2.84
C ARG A 424 5.61 17.87 3.16
N PRO A 425 5.36 16.78 3.93
CA PRO A 425 6.40 15.79 4.21
C PRO A 425 6.84 15.05 2.94
N VAL A 426 5.88 14.71 2.09
CA VAL A 426 6.10 13.97 0.85
C VAL A 426 6.95 14.77 -0.13
N LEU A 427 6.72 16.09 -0.24
CA LEU A 427 7.56 16.95 -1.09
C LEU A 427 9.04 16.95 -0.66
N LYS A 428 9.36 16.63 0.59
CA LYS A 428 10.76 16.61 1.07
C LYS A 428 11.44 15.27 0.84
N SER A 429 10.73 14.16 1.00
CA SER A 429 11.32 12.81 0.97
C SER A 429 11.00 11.98 -0.28
N GLY A 430 9.96 12.34 -1.05
CA GLY A 430 9.41 11.52 -2.13
C GLY A 430 10.18 11.53 -3.45
N TRP A 431 11.27 12.30 -3.58
CA TRP A 431 11.97 12.47 -4.87
C TRP A 431 12.82 11.28 -5.27
N ILE A 432 13.49 10.62 -4.31
CA ILE A 432 14.48 9.58 -4.64
C ILE A 432 13.84 8.43 -5.43
N PRO A 433 12.72 7.82 -5.00
CA PRO A 433 12.09 6.74 -5.76
C PRO A 433 11.59 7.19 -7.12
N VAL A 434 10.95 8.37 -7.21
CA VAL A 434 10.38 8.90 -8.46
C VAL A 434 11.47 9.19 -9.49
N LEU A 435 12.51 9.95 -9.10
CA LEU A 435 13.60 10.31 -10.02
C LEU A 435 14.44 9.11 -10.46
N SER A 436 14.66 8.15 -9.56
CA SER A 436 15.40 6.93 -9.91
C SER A 436 14.58 6.05 -10.87
N ALA A 437 13.28 5.92 -10.63
CA ALA A 437 12.37 5.22 -11.53
C ALA A 437 12.35 5.85 -12.93
N LEU A 438 12.27 7.17 -13.01
CA LEU A 438 12.32 7.89 -14.29
C LEU A 438 13.57 7.56 -15.10
N PHE A 439 14.74 7.57 -14.46
CA PHE A 439 15.98 7.24 -15.15
C PHE A 439 15.95 5.80 -15.70
N ILE A 440 15.44 4.84 -14.92
CA ILE A 440 15.32 3.44 -15.34
C ILE A 440 14.30 3.29 -16.50
N SER A 441 13.12 3.92 -16.41
CA SER A 441 12.12 3.88 -17.49
C SER A 441 12.64 4.56 -18.76
N SER A 442 13.43 5.62 -18.66
CA SER A 442 14.08 6.26 -19.81
C SER A 442 15.05 5.31 -20.52
N LEU A 443 15.73 4.41 -19.81
CA LEU A 443 16.53 3.35 -20.46
C LEU A 443 15.64 2.38 -21.25
N GLY A 444 14.44 2.05 -20.75
CA GLY A 444 13.43 1.31 -21.53
C GLY A 444 12.99 2.07 -22.78
N GLY A 445 12.85 3.40 -22.68
CA GLY A 445 12.62 4.30 -23.81
C GLY A 445 13.73 4.26 -24.87
N LEU A 446 15.00 4.12 -24.47
CA LEU A 446 16.11 3.95 -25.42
C LEU A 446 15.98 2.64 -26.21
N VAL A 447 15.59 1.56 -25.54
CA VAL A 447 15.35 0.27 -26.20
C VAL A 447 14.17 0.37 -27.17
N LEU A 448 13.09 1.05 -26.78
CA LEU A 448 11.95 1.31 -27.67
C LEU A 448 12.41 2.10 -28.90
N ASN A 449 13.13 3.21 -28.70
CA ASN A 449 13.65 4.03 -29.79
C ASN A 449 14.56 3.25 -30.75
N ALA A 450 15.37 2.32 -30.25
CA ALA A 450 16.22 1.47 -31.08
C ALA A 450 15.46 0.39 -31.86
N ALA A 451 14.31 -0.07 -31.35
CA ALA A 451 13.50 -1.12 -31.95
C ALA A 451 12.45 -0.59 -32.96
N VAL A 452 12.01 0.65 -32.77
CA VAL A 452 11.09 1.35 -33.67
C VAL A 452 11.65 1.36 -35.09
N GLY A 453 10.81 1.05 -36.07
CA GLY A 453 11.22 0.94 -37.49
C GLY A 453 12.02 -0.32 -37.86
N MET A 454 12.56 -1.09 -36.90
CA MET A 454 13.18 -2.39 -37.17
C MET A 454 12.15 -3.51 -37.31
N PHE A 455 11.09 -3.46 -36.51
CA PHE A 455 10.10 -4.54 -36.40
C PHE A 455 8.68 -4.00 -36.50
N SER A 456 7.89 -4.50 -37.47
CA SER A 456 6.45 -4.19 -37.56
C SER A 456 5.75 -4.61 -36.27
N GLY A 457 4.84 -3.78 -35.77
CA GLY A 457 4.01 -4.08 -34.60
C GLY A 457 4.73 -4.04 -33.24
N PHE A 458 6.05 -3.88 -33.17
CA PHE A 458 6.79 -3.82 -31.89
C PHE A 458 6.19 -2.80 -30.91
N VAL A 459 5.89 -1.62 -31.43
CA VAL A 459 5.35 -0.48 -30.70
C VAL A 459 3.95 -0.75 -30.14
N VAL A 460 3.18 -1.65 -30.77
CA VAL A 460 1.85 -2.04 -30.30
C VAL A 460 1.93 -2.96 -29.08
N PHE A 461 2.90 -3.88 -29.06
CA PHE A 461 3.03 -4.86 -27.97
C PHE A 461 3.83 -4.35 -26.77
N GLN A 462 4.64 -3.30 -26.94
CA GLN A 462 5.47 -2.75 -25.87
C GLN A 462 4.64 -2.24 -24.67
N PRO A 463 3.57 -1.44 -24.84
CA PRO A 463 2.76 -1.01 -23.70
C PRO A 463 2.04 -2.18 -23.02
N ILE A 464 1.69 -3.24 -23.77
CA ILE A 464 1.01 -4.43 -23.25
C ILE A 464 1.95 -5.20 -22.31
N ILE A 465 3.16 -5.54 -22.77
CA ILE A 465 4.11 -6.31 -21.95
C ILE A 465 4.57 -5.53 -20.71
N ASN A 466 4.82 -4.22 -20.86
CA ASN A 466 5.25 -3.37 -19.75
C ASN A 466 4.13 -3.14 -18.74
N GLY A 467 2.94 -2.73 -19.23
CA GLY A 467 1.80 -2.42 -18.38
C GLY A 467 1.31 -3.62 -17.60
N ILE A 468 1.26 -4.81 -18.21
CA ILE A 468 0.86 -6.04 -17.50
C ILE A 468 1.88 -6.43 -16.43
N GLY A 469 3.17 -6.44 -16.75
CA GLY A 469 4.23 -6.74 -15.80
C GLY A 469 4.23 -5.77 -14.62
N GLY A 470 4.15 -4.46 -14.91
CA GLY A 470 4.08 -3.38 -13.93
C GLY A 470 2.86 -3.47 -13.01
N ASN A 471 1.67 -3.79 -13.55
CA ASN A 471 0.45 -3.91 -12.76
C ASN A 471 0.49 -5.13 -11.83
N LEU A 472 0.93 -6.30 -12.32
CA LEU A 472 1.04 -7.52 -11.50
C LEU A 472 2.05 -7.34 -10.35
N VAL A 473 3.20 -6.73 -10.64
CA VAL A 473 4.22 -6.52 -9.61
C VAL A 473 3.77 -5.48 -8.57
N SER A 474 3.00 -4.47 -8.97
CA SER A 474 2.43 -3.47 -8.05
C SER A 474 1.43 -4.11 -7.08
N VAL A 475 0.58 -5.01 -7.56
CA VAL A 475 -0.35 -5.80 -6.71
C VAL A 475 0.44 -6.67 -5.73
N GLN A 476 1.49 -7.35 -6.20
CA GLN A 476 2.35 -8.14 -5.32
C GLN A 476 3.05 -7.26 -4.27
N ALA A 477 3.49 -6.07 -4.68
CA ALA A 477 4.22 -5.16 -3.81
C ALA A 477 3.36 -4.68 -2.64
N SER A 478 2.15 -4.22 -2.95
CA SER A 478 1.17 -3.80 -1.93
C SER A 478 0.80 -4.94 -0.97
N LYS A 479 0.56 -6.16 -1.49
CA LYS A 479 0.25 -7.32 -0.62
C LYS A 479 1.43 -7.71 0.27
N LEU A 480 2.66 -7.64 -0.23
CA LEU A 480 3.85 -7.98 0.55
C LEU A 480 4.14 -6.91 1.61
N SER A 481 3.97 -5.63 1.29
CA SER A 481 4.09 -4.54 2.26
C SER A 481 3.03 -4.66 3.36
N THR A 482 1.78 -4.87 2.99
CA THR A 482 0.67 -5.08 3.95
C THR A 482 0.97 -6.26 4.89
N MET A 483 1.49 -7.37 4.37
CA MET A 483 1.91 -8.52 5.19
C MET A 483 3.01 -8.14 6.18
N LEU A 484 4.01 -7.37 5.78
CA LEU A 484 5.10 -6.95 6.67
C LEU A 484 4.61 -6.03 7.78
N HIS A 485 3.74 -5.07 7.46
CA HIS A 485 3.05 -4.20 8.43
C HIS A 485 2.21 -4.98 9.43
N GLN A 486 1.58 -6.10 9.00
CA GLN A 486 0.77 -6.95 9.88
C GLN A 486 1.59 -7.95 10.71
N SER A 487 2.79 -8.33 10.25
CA SER A 487 3.54 -9.46 10.83
C SER A 487 4.76 -9.06 11.66
N THR A 488 5.30 -7.85 11.47
CA THR A 488 6.54 -7.43 12.14
C THR A 488 6.54 -5.96 12.51
N THR A 489 7.33 -5.62 13.53
CA THR A 489 7.61 -4.21 13.83
C THR A 489 8.56 -3.63 12.78
N PHE A 490 8.32 -2.37 12.43
CA PHE A 490 9.04 -1.68 11.36
C PHE A 490 10.56 -1.74 11.55
N GLY A 491 11.27 -2.29 10.57
CA GLY A 491 12.73 -2.50 10.63
C GLY A 491 13.18 -3.90 11.04
N THR A 492 12.28 -4.76 11.54
CA THR A 492 12.60 -6.17 11.83
C THR A 492 12.11 -7.06 10.69
N VAL A 493 13.02 -7.81 10.07
CA VAL A 493 12.66 -8.77 9.01
C VAL A 493 12.12 -10.03 9.69
N PRO A 494 10.96 -10.56 9.27
CA PRO A 494 10.38 -11.74 9.90
C PRO A 494 11.31 -12.96 9.82
N SER A 495 11.38 -13.77 10.88
CA SER A 495 12.24 -14.96 10.94
C SER A 495 11.87 -16.04 9.91
N PHE A 496 10.65 -16.00 9.37
CA PHE A 496 10.15 -16.91 8.35
C PHE A 496 10.58 -16.54 6.91
N THR A 497 11.14 -15.35 6.67
CA THR A 497 11.59 -14.91 5.34
C THR A 497 12.99 -14.29 5.36
N LYS A 498 13.77 -14.57 4.31
CA LYS A 498 15.04 -13.89 4.04
C LYS A 498 14.86 -12.87 2.91
N ILE A 499 15.69 -11.82 2.96
CA ILE A 499 15.76 -10.80 1.90
C ILE A 499 16.16 -11.47 0.57
N PHE A 500 17.27 -12.21 0.59
CA PHE A 500 17.71 -13.04 -0.52
C PHE A 500 17.28 -14.49 -0.25
N GLU A 501 16.22 -14.90 -0.93
CA GLU A 501 15.72 -16.27 -0.94
C GLU A 501 15.91 -16.85 -2.34
N ASN A 502 16.00 -18.18 -2.46
CA ASN A 502 16.05 -18.82 -3.78
C ASN A 502 14.79 -18.47 -4.58
N PRO A 503 14.89 -18.08 -5.88
CA PRO A 503 13.73 -17.67 -6.67
C PRO A 503 12.59 -18.69 -6.69
N TRP A 504 12.93 -19.97 -6.75
CA TRP A 504 11.95 -21.06 -6.68
C TRP A 504 11.17 -21.09 -5.35
N LYS A 505 11.86 -20.80 -4.25
CA LYS A 505 11.27 -20.76 -2.92
C LYS A 505 10.43 -19.51 -2.68
N ALA A 506 10.89 -18.36 -3.17
CA ALA A 506 10.18 -17.10 -3.12
C ALA A 506 8.90 -17.12 -3.99
N LEU A 507 8.97 -17.69 -5.20
CA LEU A 507 7.88 -17.62 -6.18
C LEU A 507 6.91 -18.81 -6.12
N PHE A 508 7.38 -20.03 -5.87
CA PHE A 508 6.56 -21.24 -6.01
C PHE A 508 6.27 -21.96 -4.69
N LYS A 509 7.27 -22.16 -3.82
CA LYS A 509 7.06 -22.93 -2.58
C LYS A 509 8.05 -22.57 -1.48
N GLY A 510 7.55 -22.01 -0.38
CA GLY A 510 8.28 -21.90 0.89
C GLY A 510 8.42 -20.49 1.46
N ALA A 511 7.96 -19.46 0.75
CA ALA A 511 7.68 -18.13 1.31
C ALA A 511 6.16 -17.89 1.41
N PRO A 512 5.66 -17.11 2.39
CA PRO A 512 4.24 -16.76 2.47
C PRO A 512 3.73 -16.04 1.21
N SER A 513 4.59 -15.26 0.56
CA SER A 513 4.33 -14.58 -0.71
C SER A 513 4.19 -15.51 -1.92
N ALA A 514 4.69 -16.76 -1.85
CA ALA A 514 4.74 -17.70 -2.95
C ALA A 514 3.35 -18.18 -3.43
N LYS A 515 2.32 -18.13 -2.57
CA LYS A 515 0.95 -18.42 -2.99
C LYS A 515 0.44 -17.35 -3.97
N THR A 516 0.61 -16.09 -3.62
CA THR A 516 0.20 -14.95 -4.46
C THR A 516 1.00 -14.91 -5.75
N SER A 517 2.33 -15.07 -5.69
CA SER A 517 3.18 -15.09 -6.89
C SER A 517 2.77 -16.17 -7.89
N ARG A 518 2.42 -17.39 -7.43
CA ARG A 518 1.90 -18.44 -8.32
C ARG A 518 0.59 -18.06 -8.99
N ILE A 519 -0.34 -17.45 -8.25
CA ILE A 519 -1.62 -16.99 -8.80
C ILE A 519 -1.36 -15.94 -9.89
N LEU A 520 -0.48 -14.97 -9.65
CA LEU A 520 -0.15 -13.93 -10.62
C LEU A 520 0.52 -14.49 -11.88
N ILE A 521 1.46 -15.43 -11.74
CA ILE A 521 2.12 -16.10 -12.87
C ILE A 521 1.10 -16.91 -13.68
N LEU A 522 0.27 -17.72 -13.02
CA LEU A 522 -0.73 -18.56 -13.68
C LEU A 522 -1.81 -17.72 -14.37
N MET A 523 -2.21 -16.59 -13.79
CA MET A 523 -3.18 -15.67 -14.38
C MET A 523 -2.59 -14.88 -15.56
N SER A 524 -1.29 -14.58 -15.54
CA SER A 524 -0.61 -13.87 -16.62
C SER A 524 -0.66 -14.64 -17.94
N ILE A 525 -0.57 -15.98 -17.92
CA ILE A 525 -0.58 -16.82 -19.13
C ILE A 525 -1.85 -16.60 -19.99
N PRO A 526 -3.08 -16.91 -19.51
CA PRO A 526 -4.28 -16.71 -20.30
C PRO A 526 -4.56 -15.23 -20.59
N GLY A 527 -4.16 -14.33 -19.69
CA GLY A 527 -4.25 -12.89 -19.90
C GLY A 527 -3.44 -12.43 -21.11
N GLN A 528 -2.13 -12.72 -21.12
CA GLN A 528 -1.23 -12.35 -22.19
C GLN A 528 -1.66 -12.94 -23.53
N VAL A 529 -2.07 -14.21 -23.57
CA VAL A 529 -2.64 -14.83 -24.78
C VAL A 529 -3.83 -14.03 -25.29
N LEU A 530 -4.79 -13.72 -24.44
CA LEU A 530 -5.97 -12.95 -24.83
C LEU A 530 -5.58 -11.57 -25.39
N PHE A 531 -4.66 -10.89 -24.71
CA PHE A 531 -4.28 -9.52 -25.05
C PHE A 531 -3.50 -9.41 -26.35
N ILE A 532 -2.59 -10.35 -26.66
CA ILE A 532 -1.88 -10.32 -27.95
C ILE A 532 -2.83 -10.56 -29.12
N PHE A 533 -3.76 -11.51 -29.01
CA PHE A 533 -4.73 -11.77 -30.08
C PHE A 533 -5.68 -10.59 -30.26
N LEU A 534 -6.11 -9.96 -29.17
CA LEU A 534 -6.97 -8.78 -29.24
C LEU A 534 -6.23 -7.59 -29.87
N ALA A 535 -4.97 -7.36 -29.49
CA ALA A 535 -4.16 -6.30 -30.05
C ALA A 535 -3.91 -6.49 -31.57
N ASP A 536 -3.56 -7.71 -31.98
CA ASP A 536 -3.38 -8.10 -33.39
C ASP A 536 -4.66 -7.90 -34.20
N LEU A 537 -5.78 -8.43 -33.72
CA LEU A 537 -7.08 -8.31 -34.39
C LEU A 537 -7.48 -6.84 -34.61
N ILE A 538 -7.20 -5.96 -33.65
CA ILE A 538 -7.54 -4.53 -33.76
C ILE A 538 -6.53 -3.79 -34.65
N HIS A 539 -5.26 -4.20 -34.62
CA HIS A 539 -4.19 -3.52 -35.36
C HIS A 539 -4.19 -3.91 -36.85
N MET A 540 -4.26 -5.20 -37.16
CA MET A 540 -4.16 -5.75 -38.52
C MET A 540 -5.50 -6.05 -39.19
N SER A 541 -6.62 -5.94 -38.47
CA SER A 541 -7.99 -6.30 -38.92
C SER A 541 -8.22 -7.76 -39.31
N GLU A 542 -7.16 -8.55 -39.46
CA GLU A 542 -7.11 -10.00 -39.54
C GLU A 542 -6.04 -10.51 -38.56
N SER A 543 -6.13 -11.76 -38.10
CA SER A 543 -5.07 -12.29 -37.23
C SER A 543 -3.88 -12.75 -38.06
N THR A 544 -2.72 -12.14 -37.86
CA THR A 544 -1.44 -12.52 -38.51
C THR A 544 -0.49 -13.23 -37.55
N ILE A 545 -0.87 -13.34 -36.27
CA ILE A 545 -0.08 -14.02 -35.24
C ILE A 545 0.01 -15.54 -35.49
N GLY A 546 1.23 -16.01 -35.78
CA GLY A 546 1.58 -17.43 -35.81
C GLY A 546 1.97 -18.00 -34.44
N ALA A 547 1.93 -19.33 -34.31
CA ALA A 547 2.33 -20.03 -33.08
C ALA A 547 3.76 -19.68 -32.58
N PRO A 548 4.78 -19.48 -33.45
CA PRO A 548 6.11 -19.08 -32.99
C PRO A 548 6.13 -17.71 -32.30
N PHE A 549 5.36 -16.75 -32.80
CA PHE A 549 5.22 -15.43 -32.18
C PHE A 549 4.59 -15.55 -30.79
N VAL A 550 3.46 -16.28 -30.68
CA VAL A 550 2.79 -16.53 -29.39
C VAL A 550 3.75 -17.14 -28.39
N PHE A 551 4.50 -18.18 -28.79
CA PHE A 551 5.44 -18.84 -27.88
C PHE A 551 6.58 -17.92 -27.44
N SER A 552 7.20 -17.19 -28.38
CA SER A 552 8.30 -16.26 -28.10
C SER A 552 7.84 -15.13 -27.17
N TYR A 553 6.69 -14.52 -27.46
CA TYR A 553 6.08 -13.47 -26.64
C TYR A 553 5.71 -13.97 -25.23
N LEU A 554 5.07 -15.13 -25.12
CA LEU A 554 4.72 -15.72 -23.84
C LEU A 554 5.96 -16.05 -23.01
N LEU A 555 7.02 -16.55 -23.63
CA LEU A 555 8.27 -16.81 -22.94
C LEU A 555 8.90 -15.51 -22.40
N ALA A 556 8.97 -14.47 -23.24
CA ALA A 556 9.50 -13.16 -22.84
C ALA A 556 8.70 -12.54 -21.69
N SER A 557 7.37 -12.50 -21.80
CA SER A 557 6.48 -11.96 -20.78
C SER A 557 6.51 -12.77 -19.47
N LEU A 558 6.60 -14.10 -19.53
CA LEU A 558 6.74 -14.93 -18.33
C LEU A 558 8.07 -14.69 -17.62
N ILE A 559 9.18 -14.61 -18.36
CA ILE A 559 10.50 -14.28 -17.80
C ILE A 559 10.45 -12.91 -17.12
N GLN A 560 9.86 -11.90 -17.78
CA GLN A 560 9.69 -10.56 -17.23
C GLN A 560 8.89 -10.59 -15.93
N VAL A 561 7.69 -11.19 -15.91
CA VAL A 561 6.84 -11.25 -14.71
C VAL A 561 7.54 -11.99 -13.57
N MET A 562 8.19 -13.12 -13.84
CA MET A 562 8.93 -13.87 -12.82
C MET A 562 10.09 -13.06 -12.24
N LEU A 563 10.84 -12.35 -13.10
CA LEU A 563 11.94 -11.48 -12.68
C LEU A 563 11.43 -10.34 -11.80
N LEU A 564 10.36 -9.65 -12.21
CA LEU A 564 9.75 -8.56 -11.45
C LEU A 564 9.21 -9.01 -10.09
N LEU A 565 8.50 -10.14 -10.03
CA LEU A 565 7.98 -10.67 -8.77
C LEU A 565 9.10 -11.06 -7.81
N TYR A 566 10.22 -11.59 -8.34
CA TYR A 566 11.38 -11.90 -7.51
C TYR A 566 12.06 -10.64 -6.99
N ILE A 567 12.26 -9.63 -7.84
CA ILE A 567 12.83 -8.35 -7.45
C ILE A 567 11.93 -7.65 -6.41
N ALA A 568 10.60 -7.72 -6.57
CA ALA A 568 9.66 -7.21 -5.57
C ALA A 568 9.87 -7.84 -4.21
N HIS A 569 10.03 -9.17 -4.15
CA HIS A 569 10.35 -9.87 -2.90
C HIS A 569 11.62 -9.30 -2.27
N VAL A 570 12.70 -9.14 -3.04
CA VAL A 570 13.99 -8.65 -2.52
C VAL A 570 13.90 -7.19 -2.06
N ILE A 571 13.40 -6.30 -2.91
CA ILE A 571 13.36 -4.85 -2.63
C ILE A 571 12.48 -4.55 -1.43
N ILE A 572 11.31 -5.19 -1.30
CA ILE A 572 10.36 -4.91 -0.23
C ILE A 572 10.93 -5.32 1.13
N HIS A 573 11.51 -6.52 1.24
CA HIS A 573 12.16 -6.94 2.48
C HIS A 573 13.43 -6.11 2.79
N ALA A 574 14.17 -5.67 1.77
CA ALA A 574 15.33 -4.80 1.94
C ALA A 574 14.93 -3.40 2.44
N MET A 575 13.94 -2.77 1.81
CA MET A 575 13.37 -1.48 2.22
C MET A 575 12.82 -1.56 3.64
N TRP A 576 12.10 -2.64 3.96
CA TRP A 576 11.61 -2.89 5.31
C TRP A 576 12.73 -2.93 6.34
N LYS A 577 13.82 -3.67 6.07
CA LYS A 577 15.01 -3.71 6.92
C LYS A 577 15.65 -2.33 7.11
N TRP A 578 15.62 -1.50 6.07
CA TRP A 578 16.17 -0.14 6.10
C TRP A 578 15.20 0.91 6.64
N LYS A 579 14.06 0.51 7.20
CA LYS A 579 13.02 1.42 7.72
C LYS A 579 12.50 2.40 6.64
N ILE A 580 12.43 1.93 5.40
CA ILE A 580 11.79 2.62 4.28
C ILE A 580 10.45 1.93 4.03
N ASP A 581 9.36 2.70 3.99
CA ASP A 581 8.02 2.16 3.75
C ASP A 581 7.88 1.67 2.29
N PRO A 582 7.79 0.35 2.06
CA PRO A 582 7.80 -0.21 0.71
C PRO A 582 6.55 0.18 -0.10
N ASP A 583 5.41 0.48 0.54
CA ASP A 583 4.20 0.92 -0.17
C ASP A 583 4.41 2.24 -0.92
N SER A 584 5.25 3.12 -0.37
CA SER A 584 5.51 4.45 -0.94
C SER A 584 6.71 4.48 -1.88
N ALA A 585 7.64 3.53 -1.75
CA ALA A 585 8.95 3.60 -2.39
C ALA A 585 9.24 2.45 -3.37
N ALA A 586 8.67 1.26 -3.18
CA ALA A 586 9.03 0.10 -3.99
C ALA A 586 8.37 0.10 -5.37
N ILE A 587 7.09 0.51 -5.44
CA ILE A 587 6.30 0.50 -6.67
C ILE A 587 7.00 1.25 -7.82
N PRO A 588 7.52 2.49 -7.62
CA PRO A 588 8.24 3.20 -8.69
C PRO A 588 9.41 2.43 -9.28
N TYR A 589 10.20 1.74 -8.46
CA TYR A 589 11.31 0.94 -8.98
C TYR A 589 10.83 -0.28 -9.75
N LEU A 590 9.77 -0.93 -9.27
CA LEU A 590 9.27 -2.17 -9.86
C LEU A 590 8.59 -1.93 -11.20
N THR A 591 7.83 -0.85 -11.34
CA THR A 591 7.22 -0.46 -12.62
C THR A 591 8.28 -0.02 -13.62
N ALA A 592 9.27 0.76 -13.21
CA ALA A 592 10.35 1.20 -14.09
C ALA A 592 11.27 0.04 -14.56
N LEU A 593 11.57 -0.91 -13.68
CA LEU A 593 12.23 -2.16 -14.09
C LEU A 593 11.34 -2.98 -15.02
N GLY A 594 10.01 -2.92 -14.82
CA GLY A 594 9.04 -3.51 -15.74
C GLY A 594 9.13 -2.91 -17.13
N ASP A 595 9.31 -1.59 -17.24
CA ASP A 595 9.49 -0.91 -18.51
C ASP A 595 10.76 -1.34 -19.23
N LEU A 596 11.89 -1.36 -18.50
CA LEU A 596 13.18 -1.74 -19.04
C LEU A 596 13.22 -3.21 -19.46
N PHE A 597 12.83 -4.12 -18.56
CA PHE A 597 12.88 -5.56 -18.84
C PHE A 597 11.84 -5.98 -19.87
N GLY A 598 10.62 -5.42 -19.81
CA GLY A 598 9.57 -5.75 -20.77
C GLY A 598 9.97 -5.35 -22.19
N THR A 599 10.43 -4.10 -22.38
CA THR A 599 10.87 -3.62 -23.71
C THR A 599 12.09 -4.39 -24.22
N SER A 600 13.06 -4.69 -23.34
CA SER A 600 14.28 -5.43 -23.71
C SER A 600 14.00 -6.89 -24.08
N LEU A 601 13.19 -7.58 -23.29
CA LEU A 601 12.82 -8.98 -23.55
C LEU A 601 11.92 -9.09 -24.77
N LEU A 602 11.04 -8.10 -25.01
CA LEU A 602 10.27 -8.01 -26.24
C LEU A 602 11.19 -7.86 -27.45
N LEU A 603 12.20 -7.00 -27.39
CA LEU A 603 13.16 -6.83 -28.49
C LEU A 603 13.89 -8.14 -28.80
N VAL A 604 14.34 -8.85 -27.76
CA VAL A 604 14.96 -10.18 -27.93
C VAL A 604 13.97 -11.17 -28.56
N ALA A 605 12.69 -11.14 -28.18
CA ALA A 605 11.67 -12.00 -28.76
C ALA A 605 11.44 -11.71 -30.25
N PHE A 606 11.46 -10.44 -30.66
CA PHE A 606 11.35 -10.01 -32.06
C PHE A 606 12.58 -10.37 -32.90
N ILE A 607 13.78 -10.19 -32.36
CA ILE A 607 15.03 -10.64 -33.00
C ILE A 607 15.01 -12.17 -33.19
N PHE A 608 14.54 -12.92 -32.19
CA PHE A 608 14.47 -14.37 -32.25
C PHE A 608 13.51 -14.87 -33.33
N ILE A 609 12.29 -14.32 -33.42
CA ILE A 609 11.31 -14.75 -34.44
C ILE A 609 11.78 -14.41 -35.86
N GLU A 610 12.48 -13.28 -36.03
CA GLU A 610 13.07 -12.91 -37.32
C GLU A 610 14.18 -13.90 -37.70
N ALA A 611 15.05 -14.25 -36.75
CA ALA A 611 16.12 -15.22 -36.97
C ALA A 611 15.62 -16.64 -37.31
N VAL A 612 14.45 -17.03 -36.81
CA VAL A 612 13.81 -18.33 -37.13
C VAL A 612 12.98 -18.26 -38.42
N GLY A 613 12.90 -17.09 -39.08
CA GLY A 613 12.20 -16.92 -40.37
C GLY A 613 10.68 -16.79 -40.25
N HIS A 614 10.18 -16.45 -39.07
CA HIS A 614 8.76 -16.29 -38.78
C HIS A 614 8.46 -14.90 -38.19
N PRO A 615 8.75 -13.81 -38.94
CA PRO A 615 8.53 -12.46 -38.44
C PRO A 615 7.03 -12.20 -38.15
N TYR A 616 6.78 -11.22 -37.29
CA TYR A 616 5.44 -10.67 -37.12
C TYR A 616 4.97 -10.08 -38.47
N ASP A 617 3.68 -10.23 -38.82
CA ASP A 617 3.10 -10.04 -40.16
C ASP A 617 3.42 -11.10 -41.23
N TYR A 618 4.02 -12.24 -40.87
CA TYR A 618 4.17 -13.34 -41.83
C TYR A 618 2.80 -13.99 -42.14
N PRO A 619 2.32 -14.00 -43.41
CA PRO A 619 0.99 -14.50 -43.75
C PRO A 619 0.78 -15.95 -43.31
N ILE A 620 -0.37 -16.23 -42.67
CA ILE A 620 -0.73 -17.58 -42.19
C ILE A 620 -0.67 -18.63 -43.33
N ALA A 621 -1.01 -18.24 -44.56
CA ALA A 621 -0.93 -19.10 -45.74
C ALA A 621 0.47 -19.70 -45.98
N ASN A 622 1.53 -18.97 -45.59
CA ASN A 622 2.91 -19.40 -45.77
C ASN A 622 3.40 -20.33 -44.65
N TYR A 623 2.76 -20.36 -43.48
CA TYR A 623 3.07 -21.34 -42.42
C TYR A 623 2.71 -22.76 -42.82
N VAL A 624 1.59 -22.93 -43.54
CA VAL A 624 1.15 -24.25 -44.02
C VAL A 624 2.14 -24.80 -45.05
N HIS A 625 2.81 -23.94 -45.81
CA HIS A 625 3.71 -24.36 -46.88
C HIS A 625 5.09 -24.83 -46.41
N ASN A 626 5.56 -24.37 -45.24
CA ASN A 626 6.87 -24.75 -44.67
C ASN A 626 6.81 -25.97 -43.74
N PHE A 627 5.61 -26.45 -43.40
CA PHE A 627 5.41 -27.63 -42.57
C PHE A 627 5.07 -28.92 -43.35
N PHE A 628 4.92 -28.83 -44.68
CA PHE A 628 4.66 -29.96 -45.57
C PHE A 628 5.78 -30.22 -46.57
#